data_AF-A0A3N0ZFM5-F1
#
_entry.id   AF-A0A3N0ZFM5-F1
#
_cell.length_a   1.000
_cell.length_b   1.000
_cell.length_c   1.000
_cell.angle_alpha   90.00
_cell.angle_beta   90.00
_cell.angle_gamma   90.00
#
_symmetry.space_group_name_H-M   'P 1'
#
loop_
_entity.id
_entity.type
_entity.pdbx_description
1 polymer ?
#
loop_
_entity_poly.entity_id
_entity_poly.type
_entity_poly.pdbx_seq_one_letter_code
_entity_poly.pdbx_strand_id
1 'polypeptide(L)' 'MQLTFIDFFVIALYFLINLSIGLILRKKATANVSEFFVSGGKATWWLAGTSMVATTFAADTPLVVSGLIVLPY' A
#
# COMPACT_ATOMS: atom_id res chain seq x y z
N MET A 1 -1.82 20.01 -15.74
CA MET A 1 -2.49 19.98 -14.42
C MET A 1 -1.65 20.80 -13.45
N GLN A 2 -2.23 21.75 -12.74
CA GLN A 2 -1.54 22.49 -11.68
C GLN A 2 -1.88 21.83 -10.35
N LEU A 3 -0.86 21.36 -9.62
CA LEU A 3 -1.06 20.82 -8.27
C LEU A 3 -1.22 21.98 -7.30
N THR A 4 -2.30 21.92 -6.53
CA THR A 4 -2.58 22.89 -5.47
C THR A 4 -1.78 22.56 -4.22
N PHE A 5 -1.71 23.52 -3.29
CA PHE A 5 -1.09 23.30 -1.99
C PHE A 5 -1.73 22.12 -1.22
N ILE A 6 -3.05 21.94 -1.37
CA ILE A 6 -3.78 20.85 -0.72
C ILE A 6 -3.33 19.49 -1.25
N ASP A 7 -3.07 19.37 -2.56
CA ASP A 7 -2.62 18.11 -3.17
C ASP A 7 -1.27 17.67 -2.58
N PHE A 8 -0.31 18.60 -2.48
CA PHE A 8 0.99 18.32 -1.86
C PHE A 8 0.88 17.97 -0.38
N PHE A 9 0.00 18.64 0.36
CA PHE A 9 -0.26 18.32 1.77
C PHE A 9 -0.79 16.89 1.93
N VAL A 10 -1.76 16.47 1.11
CA VAL A 10 -2.31 15.10 1.14
C VAL A 10 -1.24 14.07 0.78
N ILE A 11 -0.40 14.33 -0.22
CA ILE A 11 0.71 13.44 -0.61
C ILE A 11 1.70 13.30 0.56
N ALA A 12 2.12 14.40 1.17
CA ALA A 12 3.04 14.39 2.30
C ALA A 12 2.45 13.60 3.48
N LEU A 13 1.18 13.82 3.80
CA LEU A 13 0.47 13.11 4.87
C LEU A 13 0.40 11.60 4.60
N TYR A 14 0.11 11.19 3.36
CA TYR A 14 0.08 9.79 2.96
C TYR A 14 1.43 9.10 3.23
N PHE A 15 2.55 9.71 2.82
CA PHE A 15 3.88 9.14 3.07
C PHE A 15 4.23 9.10 4.56
N LEU A 16 3.88 10.15 5.32
CA LEU A 16 4.11 10.20 6.76
C LEU A 16 3.36 9.08 7.50
N ILE A 17 2.10 8.81 7.13
CA ILE A 17 1.32 7.73 7.72
C ILE A 17 1.98 6.37 7.41
N ASN A 18 2.32 6.10 6.15
CA ASN A 18 2.97 4.84 5.75
C ASN A 18 4.31 4.62 6.48
N LEU A 19 5.15 5.65 6.53
CA LEU A 19 6.44 5.59 7.22
C LEU A 19 6.26 5.35 8.72
N SER A 20 5.31 6.05 9.36
CA SER A 20 5.03 5.90 10.78
C SER A 20 4.58 4.48 11.13
N ILE A 21 3.70 3.88 10.33
CA ILE A 21 3.25 2.49 10.51
C ILE A 21 4.46 1.53 10.42
N GLY A 22 5.32 1.71 9.43
CA GLY A 22 6.54 0.91 9.27
C GLY A 22 7.49 1.02 10.47
N LEU A 23 7.72 2.24 10.98
CA LEU A 23 8.58 2.48 12.14
C LEU A 23 8.03 1.85 13.42
N ILE A 24 6.71 1.92 13.64
CA ILE A 24 6.05 1.30 14.81
C ILE A 24 6.17 -0.22 14.75
N LEU A 25 5.95 -0.83 13.59
CA LEU A 25 5.95 -2.28 13.41
C LEU A 25 7.36 -2.87 13.28
N ARG A 26 8.38 -2.07 12.95
CA ARG A 26 9.77 -2.52 12.72
C ARG A 26 10.30 -3.40 13.84
N LYS A 27 10.15 -2.99 15.11
CA LYS A 27 10.66 -3.76 16.25
C LYS A 27 10.05 -5.17 16.33
N LYS A 28 8.76 -5.29 16.01
CA LYS A 28 8.05 -6.57 16.00
C LYS A 28 8.48 -7.41 14.80
N ALA A 29 8.51 -6.83 13.61
CA ALA A 29 8.87 -7.52 12.37
C ALA A 29 10.31 -8.06 12.38
N THR A 30 11.25 -7.39 13.06
CA THR A 30 12.66 -7.82 13.16
C THR A 30 12.93 -8.78 14.32
N ALA A 31 11.93 -9.16 15.12
CA ALA A 31 12.14 -10.01 16.29
C ALA A 31 12.58 -11.43 15.94
N ASN A 32 12.04 -12.02 14.85
CA ASN A 32 12.45 -13.32 14.31
C ASN A 32 11.84 -13.55 12.91
N VAL A 33 12.26 -14.64 12.25
CA VAL A 33 11.80 -15.05 10.91
C VAL A 33 10.27 -15.27 10.85
N SER A 34 9.66 -15.82 11.90
CA SER A 34 8.21 -16.06 11.94
C SER A 34 7.41 -14.75 12.01
N GLU A 35 7.86 -13.78 12.81
CA GLU A 35 7.26 -12.44 12.85
C GLU A 35 7.46 -11.69 11.53
N PHE A 36 8.60 -11.88 10.86
CA PHE A 36 8.90 -11.23 9.58
C PHE A 36 8.04 -11.75 8.42
N PHE A 37 7.92 -13.08 8.26
CA PHE A 37 7.25 -13.68 7.11
C PHE A 37 5.76 -13.96 7.33
N VAL A 38 5.35 -14.36 8.54
CA VAL A 38 3.97 -14.80 8.82
C VAL A 38 3.29 -13.98 9.90
N SER A 39 3.86 -12.85 10.33
CA SER A 39 3.33 -12.00 11.42
C SER A 39 3.06 -12.79 12.70
N GLY A 40 3.88 -13.82 12.96
CA GLY A 40 3.73 -14.74 14.09
C GLY A 40 2.43 -15.56 14.06
N GLY A 41 1.81 -15.72 12.89
CA GLY A 41 0.52 -16.41 12.71
C GLY A 41 -0.68 -15.62 13.25
N LYS A 42 -0.52 -14.32 13.52
CA LYS A 42 -1.54 -13.46 14.17
C LYS A 42 -2.20 -12.47 13.21
N ALA A 43 -1.93 -12.55 11.91
CA ALA A 43 -2.59 -11.70 10.92
C ALA A 43 -4.08 -12.05 10.84
N THR A 44 -4.94 -11.04 10.94
CA THR A 44 -6.38 -11.24 10.77
C THR A 44 -6.71 -11.55 9.31
N TRP A 45 -7.76 -12.36 9.09
CA TRP A 45 -8.16 -12.80 7.75
C TRP A 45 -8.42 -11.62 6.80
N TRP A 46 -9.04 -10.55 7.29
CA TRP A 46 -9.36 -9.38 6.47
C TRP A 46 -8.09 -8.62 6.09
N LEU A 47 -7.12 -8.50 7.00
CA LEU A 47 -5.85 -7.82 6.73
C LEU A 47 -5.01 -8.61 5.73
N ALA A 48 -4.97 -9.94 5.88
CA ALA A 48 -4.29 -10.83 4.93
C ALA A 48 -4.97 -10.77 3.54
N GLY A 49 -6.31 -10.87 3.51
CA GLY A 49 -7.09 -10.80 2.28
C GLY A 49 -6.91 -9.50 1.51
N THR A 50 -7.03 -8.35 2.19
CA THR A 50 -6.84 -7.04 1.56
C THR A 50 -5.40 -6.82 1.10
N SER A 51 -4.40 -7.30 1.87
CA SER A 51 -2.99 -7.22 1.47
C SER A 51 -2.71 -8.00 0.18
N MET A 52 -3.30 -9.20 0.02
CA MET A 52 -3.14 -9.99 -1.20
C MET A 52 -3.72 -9.25 -2.41
N VAL A 53 -4.94 -8.71 -2.31
CA VAL A 53 -5.58 -7.94 -3.39
C VAL A 53 -4.77 -6.68 -3.72
N ALA A 54 -4.35 -5.93 -2.70
CA ALA A 54 -3.54 -4.72 -2.88
C ALA A 54 -2.21 -4.99 -3.58
N THR A 55 -1.58 -6.15 -3.34
CA THR A 55 -0.32 -6.54 -4.01
C THR A 55 -0.53 -6.81 -5.49
N THR A 56 -1.68 -7.38 -5.87
CA THR A 56 -2.01 -7.66 -7.27
C THR A 56 -2.58 -6.46 -8.02
N PHE A 57 -3.19 -5.50 -7.31
CA PHE A 57 -3.80 -4.30 -7.88
C PHE A 57 -2.82 -3.12 -7.81
N ALA A 58 -1.65 -3.30 -8.42
CA ALA A 58 -0.66 -2.24 -8.54
C ALA A 58 -1.15 -1.13 -9.48
N ALA A 59 -0.50 0.04 -9.41
CA ALA A 59 -0.93 1.25 -10.14
C ALA A 59 -0.92 1.10 -11.68
N ASP A 60 -0.20 0.11 -12.19
CA ASP A 60 -0.13 -0.26 -13.60
C ASP A 60 -1.45 -0.82 -14.14
N THR A 61 -2.16 -1.62 -13.35
CA THR A 61 -3.42 -2.25 -13.75
C THR A 61 -4.51 -1.23 -14.11
N PRO A 62 -4.87 -0.26 -13.25
CA PRO A 62 -5.83 0.78 -13.61
C PRO A 62 -5.31 1.72 -14.71
N LEU A 63 -3.98 1.92 -14.81
CA LEU A 63 -3.40 2.71 -15.90
C LEU A 63 -3.66 2.03 -17.26
N VAL A 64 -3.38 0.73 -17.38
CA VAL A 64 -3.67 -0.03 -18.60
C VAL A 64 -5.16 -0.10 -18.87
N VAL A 65 -5.98 -0.41 -17.86
CA VAL A 65 -7.44 -0.52 -18.02
C VAL A 65 -8.05 0.81 -18.46
N SER A 66 -7.66 1.93 -17.86
CA SER A 66 -8.13 3.25 -18.29
C SER A 66 -7.68 3.58 -19.72
N GLY A 67 -6.46 3.20 -20.09
CA GLY A 67 -5.97 3.28 -21.47
C GLY A 67 -6.81 2.48 -22.45
N LEU A 68 -7.13 1.21 -22.15
CA LEU A 68 -7.96 0.35 -23.00
C LEU A 68 -9.41 0.82 -23.15
N ILE A 69 -9.94 1.53 -22.15
CA ILE A 69 -11.31 2.06 -22.18
C ILE A 69 -11.37 3.39 -22.93
N VAL A 70 -10.38 4.26 -22.73
CA VAL A 70 -10.32 5.59 -23.35
C VAL A 70 -9.87 5.51 -24.80
N LEU A 71 -8.93 4.63 -25.11
CA LEU A 71 -8.48 4.41 -26.47
C LEU A 71 -9.50 3.52 -27.18
N PRO A 72 -10.25 4.06 -28.16
CA PRO A 72 -10.90 3.17 -29.10
C PRO A 72 -9.77 2.45 -29.82
N TYR A 73 -9.93 1.16 -30.06
CA TYR A 73 -9.23 0.57 -31.19
C TYR A 73 -9.58 1.38 -32.44
#